data_AF-A0A817M726-F1
#
_entry.id   AF-A0A817M726-F1
#
_cell.length_a   1.000
_cell.length_b   1.000
_cell.length_c   1.000
_cell.angle_alpha   90.00
_cell.angle_beta   90.00
_cell.angle_gamma   90.00
#
_symmetry.space_group_name_H-M   'P 1'
#
loop_
_entity.id
_entity.type
_entity.pdbx_description
1 polymer ?
#
loop_
_entity_poly.entity_id
_entity_poly.type
_entity_poly.pdbx_seq_one_letter_code
_entity_poly.pdbx_strand_id
1 'polypeptide(L)'
;MMYCMLFVSLVLIKFSGSHIIHATSPINQTCLNLGHANNCHFYQCFEERFPCGSTYWILKWGYKYCTRMQKSLLNFDKNGQELIEQISTCLTNKLIKLRYYTMNKINCEKLRLAGQRMVHECYMNSSNLFCKAFQGKNRDCFIQLIDNEDRHDVTIVRTLLSVGQTCTPKKRLSDMRPTGKMNQCISSPTLLT
;
A
#
# COMPACT_ATOMS: atom_id res chain seq x y z
N MET A 1 -28.83 7.41 44.43
CA MET A 1 -27.47 7.92 44.74
C MET A 1 -26.47 7.04 43.99
N MET A 2 -26.15 7.33 42.73
CA MET A 2 -25.30 8.43 42.23
C MET A 2 -23.81 8.25 42.59
N TYR A 3 -23.14 7.37 41.84
CA TYR A 3 -21.68 7.40 41.65
C TYR A 3 -21.37 7.30 40.16
N CYS A 4 -21.68 8.39 39.47
CA CYS A 4 -20.97 8.83 38.29
C CYS A 4 -19.79 9.65 38.83
N MET A 5 -18.53 9.33 38.49
CA MET A 5 -17.40 10.28 38.36
C MET A 5 -16.07 9.53 38.13
N LEU A 6 -15.45 9.85 36.99
CA LEU A 6 -14.03 10.14 36.81
C LEU A 6 -13.00 8.99 36.91
N PHE A 7 -12.96 8.12 35.89
CA PHE A 7 -11.68 7.74 35.30
C PHE A 7 -11.40 8.66 34.10
N VAL A 8 -10.86 9.85 34.40
CA VAL A 8 -10.16 10.64 33.39
C VAL A 8 -8.85 9.94 33.15
N SER A 9 -8.88 8.91 32.29
CA SER A 9 -7.67 8.38 31.69
C SER A 9 -6.98 9.56 31.01
N LEU A 10 -5.86 9.99 31.59
CA LEU A 10 -4.87 10.83 30.95
C LEU A 10 -4.46 10.13 29.66
N VAL A 11 -5.23 10.36 28.60
CA VAL A 11 -4.80 10.10 27.23
C VAL A 11 -3.62 11.01 27.06
N LEU A 12 -2.42 10.46 27.25
CA LEU A 12 -1.19 11.04 26.78
C LEU A 12 -1.37 11.18 25.27
N ILE A 13 -1.90 12.33 24.85
CA ILE A 13 -1.85 12.81 23.48
C ILE A 13 -0.35 12.91 23.22
N LYS A 14 0.25 11.82 22.72
CA LYS A 14 1.57 11.87 22.10
C LYS A 14 1.38 12.83 20.94
N PHE A 15 1.73 14.09 21.17
CA PHE A 15 1.79 15.11 20.14
C PHE A 15 2.64 14.50 19.03
N SER A 16 1.97 14.12 17.94
CA SER A 16 2.60 13.66 16.72
C SER A 16 3.30 14.88 16.16
N GLY A 17 4.51 15.13 16.68
CA GLY A 17 5.37 16.20 16.21
C GLY A 17 5.49 16.04 14.70
N SER A 18 5.31 17.15 13.98
CA SER A 18 5.49 17.18 12.53
C SER A 18 6.88 16.62 12.19
N HIS A 19 6.95 15.34 11.82
CA HIS A 19 8.20 14.62 11.56
C HIS A 19 8.73 15.04 10.19
N ILE A 20 9.36 16.22 10.18
CA ILE A 20 10.04 16.78 9.00
C ILE A 20 11.43 16.18 8.96
N ILE A 21 11.72 15.45 7.90
CA ILE A 21 13.03 14.84 7.65
C ILE A 21 13.68 15.59 6.50
N HIS A 22 14.91 16.05 6.74
CA HIS A 22 15.76 16.61 5.70
C HIS A 22 16.43 15.47 4.93
N ALA A 23 16.69 15.70 3.65
CA ALA A 23 17.45 14.76 2.83
C ALA A 23 18.83 14.52 3.46
N THR A 24 19.19 13.26 3.68
CA THR A 24 20.48 12.85 4.24
C THR A 24 21.57 12.73 3.17
N SER A 25 21.16 12.65 1.90
CA SER A 25 22.05 12.45 0.76
C SER A 25 21.56 13.21 -0.50
N PRO A 26 22.46 13.49 -1.46
CA PRO A 26 22.09 14.04 -2.76
C PRO A 26 21.08 13.15 -3.51
N ILE A 27 20.46 13.69 -4.54
CA ILE A 27 19.57 12.90 -5.41
C ILE A 27 20.40 11.83 -6.12
N ASN A 28 20.10 10.55 -5.85
CA ASN A 28 20.71 9.42 -6.53
C ASN A 28 19.91 9.04 -7.79
N GLN A 29 20.52 9.16 -8.98
CA GLN A 29 19.88 8.85 -10.25
C GLN A 29 19.58 7.34 -10.42
N THR A 30 20.44 6.46 -9.89
CA THR A 30 20.18 5.01 -9.87
C THR A 30 18.89 4.70 -9.11
N CYS A 31 18.62 5.43 -8.02
CA CYS A 31 17.37 5.31 -7.28
C CYS A 31 16.14 5.65 -8.11
N LEU A 32 16.19 6.78 -8.84
CA LEU A 32 15.12 7.17 -9.75
C LEU A 32 14.90 6.14 -10.85
N ASN A 33 15.99 5.59 -11.39
CA ASN A 33 15.92 4.54 -12.42
C ASN A 33 15.26 3.26 -11.87
N LEU A 34 15.56 2.86 -10.62
CA LEU A 34 14.85 1.76 -9.95
C LEU A 34 13.36 2.04 -9.85
N GLY A 35 12.98 3.29 -9.52
CA GLY A 35 11.58 3.69 -9.46
C GLY A 35 10.89 3.61 -10.82
N HIS A 36 11.54 4.10 -11.89
CA HIS A 36 11.02 4.01 -13.26
C HIS A 36 10.91 2.56 -13.74
N ALA A 37 11.79 1.67 -13.29
CA ALA A 37 11.74 0.23 -13.57
C ALA A 37 10.77 -0.53 -12.66
N ASN A 38 9.99 0.15 -11.80
CA ASN A 38 9.10 -0.45 -10.81
C ASN A 38 9.80 -1.50 -9.92
N ASN A 39 11.07 -1.24 -9.59
CA ASN A 39 11.87 -2.11 -8.73
C ASN A 39 11.65 -1.72 -7.25
N CYS A 40 11.29 -2.69 -6.40
CA CYS A 40 10.99 -2.44 -4.99
C CYS A 40 12.16 -1.84 -4.20
N HIS A 41 13.41 -2.02 -4.65
CA HIS A 41 14.57 -1.39 -4.01
C HIS A 41 14.53 0.15 -4.06
N PHE A 42 13.71 0.74 -4.95
CA PHE A 42 13.37 2.16 -4.93
C PHE A 42 12.92 2.64 -3.54
N TYR A 43 12.06 1.87 -2.86
CA TYR A 43 11.53 2.27 -1.55
C TYR A 43 12.60 2.26 -0.46
N GLN A 44 13.56 1.33 -0.52
CA GLN A 44 14.67 1.28 0.44
C GLN A 44 15.60 2.48 0.24
N CYS A 45 15.98 2.76 -1.01
CA CYS A 45 16.78 3.93 -1.33
C CYS A 45 16.04 5.26 -1.05
N PHE A 46 14.71 5.31 -1.24
CA PHE A 46 13.89 6.45 -0.82
C PHE A 46 14.02 6.68 0.69
N GLU A 47 13.90 5.62 1.48
CA GLU A 47 14.01 5.66 2.94
C GLU A 47 15.42 6.06 3.39
N GLU A 48 16.48 5.57 2.73
CA GLU A 48 17.87 5.96 3.04
C GLU A 48 18.07 7.48 2.92
N ARG A 49 17.47 8.09 1.89
CA ARG A 49 17.52 9.54 1.68
C ARG A 49 16.63 10.30 2.67
N PHE A 50 15.50 9.71 3.08
CA PHE A 50 14.57 10.30 4.02
C PHE A 50 14.15 9.29 5.09
N PRO A 51 14.94 9.12 6.16
CA PRO A 51 14.72 8.09 7.17
C PRO A 51 13.52 8.43 8.07
N CYS A 52 12.31 8.14 7.58
CA CYS A 52 11.07 8.32 8.32
C CYS A 52 10.91 7.25 9.42
N GLY A 53 11.42 6.05 9.18
CA GLY A 53 11.32 4.87 10.03
C GLY A 53 10.38 3.80 9.46
N SER A 54 10.56 2.57 9.92
CA SER A 54 9.80 1.39 9.50
C SER A 54 8.28 1.46 9.76
N THR A 55 7.84 2.38 10.62
CA THR A 55 6.42 2.63 10.91
C THR A 55 5.73 3.50 9.86
N TYR A 56 6.49 4.17 8.98
CA TYR A 56 5.96 5.09 7.98
C TYR A 56 5.77 4.44 6.61
N TRP A 57 5.09 5.17 5.73
CA TRP A 57 4.49 4.62 4.51
C TRP A 57 5.49 3.98 3.53
N ILE A 58 6.68 4.57 3.36
CA ILE A 58 7.64 4.11 2.35
C ILE A 58 8.05 2.65 2.60
N LEU A 59 8.42 2.29 3.83
CA LEU A 59 8.74 0.90 4.17
C LEU A 59 7.51 0.09 4.57
N LYS A 60 6.65 0.61 5.46
CA LYS A 60 5.49 -0.14 5.99
C LYS A 60 4.51 -0.55 4.91
N TRP A 61 4.33 0.29 3.89
CA TRP A 61 3.36 0.06 2.82
C TRP A 61 4.04 -0.13 1.47
N GLY A 62 4.83 0.85 1.02
CA GLY A 62 5.44 0.85 -0.31
C GLY A 62 6.31 -0.39 -0.56
N TYR A 63 7.39 -0.53 0.20
CA TYR A 63 8.31 -1.67 0.08
C TYR A 63 7.64 -3.01 0.37
N LYS A 64 6.93 -3.10 1.50
CA LYS A 64 6.22 -4.30 1.95
C LYS A 64 5.30 -4.88 0.87
N TYR A 65 4.41 -4.06 0.30
CA TYR A 65 3.46 -4.55 -0.68
C TYR A 65 4.07 -4.71 -2.07
N CYS A 66 5.04 -3.87 -2.45
CA CYS A 66 5.78 -4.07 -3.69
C CYS A 66 6.43 -5.46 -3.73
N THR A 67 7.17 -5.83 -2.68
CA THR A 67 7.87 -7.11 -2.62
C THR A 67 6.92 -8.31 -2.57
N ARG A 68 5.82 -8.23 -1.82
CA ARG A 68 4.78 -9.27 -1.82
C ARG A 68 4.15 -9.44 -3.19
N MET A 69 3.82 -8.33 -3.86
CA MET A 69 3.24 -8.37 -5.21
C MET A 69 4.18 -9.02 -6.21
N GLN A 70 5.47 -8.66 -6.21
CA GLN A 70 6.48 -9.29 -7.07
C GLN A 70 6.62 -10.80 -6.80
N LYS A 71 6.68 -11.22 -5.53
CA LYS A 71 6.82 -12.64 -5.15
C LYS A 71 5.59 -13.47 -5.53
N SER A 72 4.40 -12.88 -5.47
CA SER A 72 3.13 -13.57 -5.77
C SER A 72 2.68 -13.43 -7.22
N LEU A 73 3.40 -12.68 -8.07
CA LEU A 73 2.94 -12.32 -9.41
C LEU A 73 2.55 -13.55 -10.25
N LEU A 74 3.35 -14.62 -10.20
CA LEU A 74 3.11 -15.87 -10.94
C LEU A 74 1.87 -16.65 -10.46
N ASN A 75 1.32 -16.33 -9.28
CA ASN A 75 0.10 -16.97 -8.78
C ASN A 75 -1.17 -16.36 -9.37
N PHE A 76 -1.08 -15.19 -9.99
CA PHE A 76 -2.18 -14.53 -10.68
C PHE A 76 -2.30 -15.01 -12.12
N ASP A 77 -3.52 -14.95 -12.67
CA ASP A 77 -3.72 -15.03 -14.12
C ASP A 77 -3.25 -13.74 -14.81
N LYS A 78 -3.36 -13.70 -16.14
CA LYS A 78 -2.96 -12.54 -16.95
C LYS A 78 -3.57 -11.21 -16.50
N ASN A 79 -4.87 -11.19 -16.19
CA ASN A 79 -5.54 -9.95 -15.75
C ASN A 79 -5.04 -9.51 -14.37
N GLY A 80 -4.78 -10.48 -13.48
CA GLY A 80 -4.25 -10.21 -12.15
C GLY A 80 -2.82 -9.66 -12.19
N GLN A 81 -1.96 -10.24 -13.03
CA GLN A 81 -0.60 -9.77 -13.27
C GLN A 81 -0.61 -8.34 -13.82
N GLU A 82 -1.40 -8.09 -14.87
CA GLU A 82 -1.53 -6.76 -15.48
C GLU A 82 -2.02 -5.71 -14.47
N LEU A 83 -2.99 -6.07 -13.61
CA LEU A 83 -3.46 -5.15 -12.56
C LEU A 83 -2.34 -4.82 -11.57
N ILE A 84 -1.60 -5.82 -11.09
CA ILE A 84 -0.49 -5.61 -10.14
C ILE A 84 0.57 -4.69 -10.74
N GLU A 85 0.96 -4.93 -11.98
CA GLU A 85 1.95 -4.12 -12.70
C GLU A 85 1.46 -2.69 -12.89
N GLN A 86 0.19 -2.51 -13.29
CA GLN A 86 -0.40 -1.18 -13.50
C GLN A 86 -0.47 -0.37 -12.19
N ILE A 87 -0.90 -0.99 -11.08
CA ILE A 87 -0.97 -0.34 -9.77
C ILE A 87 0.43 0.02 -9.27
N SER A 88 1.37 -0.92 -9.32
CA SER A 88 2.73 -0.71 -8.81
C SER A 88 3.45 0.39 -9.60
N THR A 89 3.34 0.35 -10.93
CA THR A 89 3.88 1.39 -11.83
C THR A 89 3.22 2.74 -11.59
N CYS A 90 1.90 2.79 -11.41
CA CYS A 90 1.19 4.03 -11.11
C CYS A 90 1.67 4.68 -9.81
N LEU A 91 1.81 3.88 -8.74
CA LEU A 91 2.25 4.35 -7.42
C LEU A 91 3.64 4.96 -7.46
N THR A 92 4.60 4.20 -8.01
CA THR A 92 6.00 4.64 -8.09
C THR A 92 6.14 5.88 -8.96
N ASN A 93 5.43 5.93 -10.10
CA ASN A 93 5.40 7.11 -10.96
C ASN A 93 4.80 8.32 -10.29
N LYS A 94 3.76 8.18 -9.46
CA LYS A 94 3.20 9.32 -8.71
C LYS A 94 4.19 9.87 -7.70
N LEU A 95 4.94 9.02 -6.98
CA LEU A 95 5.99 9.47 -6.07
C LEU A 95 7.06 10.31 -6.78
N ILE A 96 7.50 9.85 -7.97
CA ILE A 96 8.49 10.54 -8.80
C ILE A 96 7.92 11.85 -9.36
N LYS A 97 6.74 11.82 -10.00
CA LYS A 97 6.12 12.99 -10.64
C LYS A 97 5.73 14.08 -9.65
N LEU A 98 5.30 13.71 -8.45
CA LEU A 98 5.03 14.65 -7.35
C LEU A 98 6.31 15.12 -6.64
N ARG A 99 7.48 14.73 -7.16
CA ARG A 99 8.82 15.16 -6.74
C ARG A 99 9.20 14.78 -5.32
N TYR A 100 8.47 13.90 -4.64
CA TYR A 100 8.74 13.54 -3.24
C TYR A 100 10.20 13.12 -3.00
N TYR A 101 10.78 12.32 -3.92
CA TYR A 101 12.17 11.89 -3.82
C TYR A 101 13.19 13.02 -4.08
N THR A 102 12.85 14.03 -4.88
CA THR A 102 13.76 15.12 -5.28
C THR A 102 13.63 16.37 -4.40
N MET A 103 12.80 16.35 -3.37
CA MET A 103 12.69 17.43 -2.38
C MET A 103 13.92 17.48 -1.47
N ASN A 104 14.16 18.64 -0.82
CA ASN A 104 15.21 18.78 0.20
C ASN A 104 14.76 18.38 1.61
N LYS A 105 13.45 18.33 1.85
CA LYS A 105 12.83 17.86 3.09
C LYS A 105 11.43 17.33 2.80
N ILE A 106 10.98 16.36 3.58
CA ILE A 106 9.61 15.84 3.54
C ILE A 106 9.01 15.84 4.93
N ASN A 107 7.68 15.87 5.02
CA ASN A 107 6.97 15.53 6.25
C ASN A 107 6.45 14.10 6.10
N CYS A 108 6.95 13.18 6.93
CA CYS A 108 6.66 11.75 6.81
C CYS A 108 5.16 11.42 6.96
N GLU A 109 4.45 12.18 7.79
CA GLU A 109 3.01 12.01 7.98
C GLU A 109 2.20 12.52 6.78
N LYS A 110 2.59 13.67 6.22
CA LYS A 110 2.00 14.16 4.96
C LYS A 110 2.26 13.19 3.80
N LEU A 111 3.47 12.62 3.74
CA LEU A 111 3.80 11.59 2.75
C LEU A 111 2.95 10.33 2.95
N ARG A 112 2.70 9.90 4.20
CA ARG A 112 1.81 8.77 4.50
C ARG A 112 0.40 8.99 3.99
N LEU A 113 -0.18 10.15 4.30
CA LEU A 113 -1.52 10.54 3.82
C LEU A 113 -1.57 10.66 2.30
N ALA A 114 -0.52 11.22 1.68
CA ALA A 114 -0.41 11.26 0.23
C ALA A 114 -0.33 9.86 -0.38
N GLY A 115 0.47 8.97 0.21
CA GLY A 115 0.61 7.57 -0.18
C GLY A 115 -0.72 6.85 -0.22
N GLN A 116 -1.53 7.00 0.83
CA GLN A 116 -2.88 6.47 0.91
C GLN A 116 -3.79 6.98 -0.23
N ARG A 117 -3.75 8.28 -0.54
CA ARG A 117 -4.49 8.85 -1.67
C ARG A 117 -4.00 8.33 -3.02
N MET A 118 -2.68 8.19 -3.21
CA MET A 118 -2.10 7.66 -4.43
C MET A 118 -2.54 6.21 -4.69
N VAL A 119 -2.61 5.37 -3.65
CA VAL A 119 -3.17 4.01 -3.75
C VAL A 119 -4.60 4.05 -4.27
N HIS A 120 -5.46 4.87 -3.66
CA HIS A 120 -6.84 5.02 -4.10
C HIS A 120 -6.95 5.46 -5.56
N GLU A 121 -6.24 6.51 -5.94
CA GLU A 121 -6.23 7.03 -7.32
C GLU A 121 -5.73 5.99 -8.33
N CYS A 122 -4.68 5.23 -7.99
CA CYS A 122 -4.16 4.19 -8.87
C CYS A 122 -5.18 3.07 -9.09
N TYR A 123 -5.89 2.62 -8.05
CA TYR A 123 -6.97 1.64 -8.23
C TYR A 123 -8.15 2.19 -9.02
N MET A 124 -8.56 3.44 -8.78
CA MET A 124 -9.65 4.07 -9.53
C MET A 124 -9.31 4.21 -11.02
N ASN A 125 -8.07 4.61 -11.35
CA ASN A 125 -7.59 4.71 -12.72
C ASN A 125 -7.50 3.34 -13.42
N SER A 126 -7.31 2.26 -12.65
CA SER A 126 -7.29 0.87 -13.14
C SER A 126 -8.63 0.15 -12.94
N SER A 127 -9.73 0.87 -12.67
CA SER A 127 -11.01 0.29 -12.26
C SER A 127 -11.56 -0.76 -13.23
N ASN A 128 -11.51 -0.50 -14.55
CA ASN A 128 -11.96 -1.46 -15.56
C ASN A 128 -11.17 -2.78 -15.50
N LEU A 129 -9.85 -2.69 -15.36
CA LEU A 129 -9.00 -3.88 -15.22
C LEU A 129 -9.22 -4.55 -13.86
N PHE A 130 -9.41 -3.78 -12.79
CA PHE A 130 -9.77 -4.30 -11.48
C PHE A 130 -11.04 -5.14 -11.52
N CYS A 131 -12.09 -4.68 -12.19
CA CYS A 131 -13.34 -5.43 -12.29
C CYS A 131 -13.17 -6.79 -12.99
N LYS A 132 -12.30 -6.86 -14.00
CA LYS A 132 -11.93 -8.09 -14.72
C LYS A 132 -10.98 -8.99 -13.92
N ALA A 133 -10.02 -8.39 -13.23
CA ALA A 133 -8.98 -9.11 -12.50
C ALA A 133 -9.48 -9.64 -11.15
N PHE A 134 -10.33 -8.89 -10.44
CA PHE A 134 -10.75 -9.20 -9.07
C PHE A 134 -11.92 -10.21 -9.04
N GLN A 135 -11.68 -11.43 -9.50
CA GLN A 135 -12.64 -12.54 -9.48
C GLN A 135 -11.90 -13.89 -9.38
N GLY A 136 -12.63 -14.95 -9.01
CA GLY A 136 -12.08 -16.31 -8.93
C GLY A 136 -10.77 -16.40 -8.13
N LYS A 137 -9.77 -17.09 -8.70
CA LYS A 137 -8.44 -17.28 -8.10
C LYS A 137 -7.75 -15.95 -7.75
N ASN A 138 -7.78 -14.98 -8.66
CA ASN A 138 -7.13 -13.69 -8.44
C ASN A 138 -7.70 -12.93 -7.23
N ARG A 139 -9.03 -12.95 -7.04
CA ARG A 139 -9.65 -12.35 -5.85
C ARG A 139 -9.05 -12.96 -4.59
N ASP A 140 -9.01 -14.28 -4.51
CA ASP A 140 -8.50 -14.99 -3.33
C ASP A 140 -7.01 -14.67 -3.12
N CYS A 141 -6.24 -14.53 -4.20
CA CYS A 141 -4.84 -14.10 -4.15
C CYS A 141 -4.68 -12.65 -3.67
N PHE A 142 -5.50 -11.71 -4.14
CA PHE A 142 -5.46 -10.31 -3.66
C PHE A 142 -5.79 -10.21 -2.17
N ILE A 143 -6.77 -10.98 -1.69
CA ILE A 143 -7.14 -11.02 -0.28
C ILE A 143 -5.98 -11.54 0.58
N GLN A 144 -5.25 -12.55 0.10
CA GLN A 144 -4.06 -13.07 0.78
C GLN A 144 -2.90 -12.07 0.78
N LEU A 145 -2.77 -11.29 -0.30
CA LEU A 145 -1.75 -10.25 -0.44
C LEU A 145 -1.81 -9.22 0.68
N ILE A 146 -3.01 -8.92 1.18
CA ILE A 146 -3.24 -8.04 2.33
C ILE A 146 -2.91 -8.77 3.63
N ASP A 147 -1.88 -8.28 4.32
CA ASP A 147 -1.50 -8.81 5.62
C ASP A 147 -2.62 -8.73 6.65
N ASN A 148 -2.64 -9.71 7.56
CA ASN A 148 -3.69 -9.83 8.58
C ASN A 148 -3.87 -8.54 9.39
N GLU A 149 -2.76 -7.87 9.73
CA GLU A 149 -2.76 -6.59 10.45
C GLU A 149 -3.40 -5.46 9.66
N ASP A 150 -3.29 -5.48 8.34
CA ASP A 150 -3.75 -4.43 7.43
C ASP A 150 -5.14 -4.71 6.84
N ARG A 151 -5.70 -5.92 7.05
CA ARG A 151 -7.05 -6.29 6.56
C ARG A 151 -8.17 -5.41 7.07
N HIS A 152 -7.98 -4.83 8.25
CA HIS A 152 -8.92 -3.93 8.89
C HIS A 152 -8.54 -2.45 8.68
N ASP A 153 -7.51 -2.17 7.86
CA ASP A 153 -7.20 -0.79 7.48
C ASP A 153 -8.36 -0.22 6.66
N VAL A 154 -9.07 0.73 7.27
CA VAL A 154 -10.26 1.38 6.71
C VAL A 154 -9.94 2.03 5.35
N THR A 155 -8.70 2.43 5.10
CA THR A 155 -8.27 3.03 3.83
C THR A 155 -8.19 2.00 2.71
N ILE A 156 -7.63 0.81 2.97
CA ILE A 156 -7.66 -0.29 1.99
C ILE A 156 -9.13 -0.65 1.70
N VAL A 157 -9.90 -0.93 2.75
CA VAL A 157 -11.30 -1.39 2.62
C VAL A 157 -12.12 -0.37 1.83
N ARG A 158 -12.00 0.93 2.15
CA ARG A 158 -12.68 2.00 1.41
C ARG A 158 -12.23 2.07 -0.04
N THR A 159 -10.93 1.90 -0.32
CA THR A 159 -10.40 1.90 -1.68
C THR A 159 -11.00 0.76 -2.49
N LEU A 160 -10.93 -0.48 -1.99
CA LEU A 160 -11.46 -1.65 -2.68
C LEU A 160 -12.97 -1.54 -2.89
N LEU A 161 -13.72 -1.07 -1.89
CA LEU A 161 -15.17 -0.82 -2.01
C LEU A 161 -15.49 0.24 -3.06
N SER A 162 -14.79 1.37 -3.04
CA SER A 162 -15.00 2.45 -4.01
C SER A 162 -14.76 1.99 -5.44
N VAL A 163 -13.71 1.20 -5.67
CA VAL A 163 -13.38 0.68 -7.00
C VAL A 163 -14.35 -0.45 -7.37
N GLY A 164 -14.74 -1.29 -6.42
CA GLY A 164 -15.76 -2.34 -6.64
C GLY A 164 -17.14 -1.78 -7.05
N GLN A 165 -17.47 -0.56 -6.59
CA GLN A 165 -18.70 0.13 -6.97
C GLN A 165 -18.73 0.61 -8.43
N THR A 166 -17.57 0.68 -9.10
CA THR A 166 -17.49 1.01 -10.54
C THR A 166 -17.66 -0.22 -11.43
N CYS A 167 -17.73 -1.44 -10.86
CA CYS A 167 -17.89 -2.67 -11.62
C CYS A 167 -19.35 -2.92 -12.03
N THR A 168 -19.52 -3.71 -13.10
CA THR A 168 -20.82 -4.22 -13.55
C THR A 168 -20.76 -5.75 -13.67
N PRO A 169 -21.47 -6.52 -12.82
CA PRO A 169 -22.23 -6.06 -11.65
C PRO A 169 -21.33 -5.45 -10.57
N LYS A 170 -21.88 -4.55 -9.75
CA LYS A 170 -21.16 -3.92 -8.64
C LYS A 170 -20.66 -4.97 -7.65
N LYS A 171 -19.39 -4.90 -7.28
CA LYS A 171 -18.80 -5.79 -6.26
C LYS A 171 -19.13 -5.24 -4.87
N ARG A 172 -19.69 -6.08 -4.01
CA ARG A 172 -20.06 -5.80 -2.61
C ARG A 172 -18.94 -6.21 -1.66
N LEU A 173 -19.01 -5.78 -0.40
CA LEU A 173 -18.07 -6.21 0.64
C LEU A 173 -18.06 -7.74 0.82
N SER A 174 -19.20 -8.40 0.64
CA SER A 174 -19.31 -9.87 0.65
C SER A 174 -18.43 -10.52 -0.42
N ASP A 175 -18.26 -9.86 -1.56
CA ASP A 175 -17.49 -10.36 -2.70
C ASP A 175 -15.98 -10.18 -2.49
N MET A 176 -15.59 -9.50 -1.41
CA MET A 176 -14.20 -9.30 -0.98
C MET A 176 -13.81 -10.25 0.16
N ARG A 177 -14.66 -11.22 0.50
CA ARG A 177 -14.33 -12.29 1.46
C ARG A 177 -13.72 -13.49 0.72
N PRO A 178 -12.75 -14.19 1.33
CA PRO A 178 -12.18 -15.38 0.73
C PRO A 178 -13.23 -16.49 0.63
N THR A 179 -13.31 -17.18 -0.51
CA THR A 179 -14.24 -18.31 -0.68
C THR A 179 -13.58 -19.60 -0.23
N GLY A 180 -13.70 -19.97 1.05
CA GLY A 180 -13.61 -21.33 1.63
C GLY A 180 -12.37 -22.21 1.36
N LYS A 181 -11.91 -22.34 0.12
CA LYS A 181 -10.68 -23.00 -0.32
C LYS A 181 -9.70 -21.93 -0.77
N MET A 182 -8.92 -21.38 0.17
CA MET A 182 -7.80 -20.50 -0.18
C MET A 182 -6.74 -21.34 -0.91
N ASN A 183 -6.73 -21.25 -2.25
CA ASN A 183 -5.55 -21.63 -3.02
C ASN A 183 -4.37 -20.83 -2.48
N GLN A 184 -3.26 -21.46 -2.09
CA GLN A 184 -2.11 -20.75 -1.55
C GLN A 184 -1.51 -19.85 -2.65
N CYS A 185 -1.82 -18.54 -2.59
CA CYS A 185 -1.30 -17.53 -3.52
C CYS A 185 -0.06 -16.83 -2.99
N ILE A 186 0.28 -17.09 -1.73
CA ILE A 186 1.51 -16.69 -1.09
C ILE A 186 2.11 -17.98 -0.56
N SER A 187 3.23 -18.41 -1.15
CA SER A 187 4.11 -19.37 -0.49
C SER A 187 4.47 -18.76 0.86
N SER A 188 4.17 -19.47 1.96
CA SER A 188 4.53 -19.01 3.30
C SER A 188 5.97 -18.50 3.27
N PRO A 189 6.26 -17.33 3.85
CA PRO A 189 7.62 -16.84 3.88
C PRO A 189 8.45 -17.92 4.58
N THR A 190 9.31 -18.60 3.81
CA THR A 190 10.46 -19.30 4.38
C THR A 190 11.12 -18.24 5.25
N LEU A 191 11.14 -18.45 6.57
CA LEU A 191 11.92 -17.60 7.46
C LEU A 191 13.34 -17.60 6.87
N LEU A 192 13.72 -16.49 6.24
CA LEU A 192 15.12 -16.17 6.06
C LEU A 192 15.61 -15.79 7.46
N THR A 193 16.00 -16.82 8.21
CA THR A 193 16.89 -16.71 9.38
C THR A 193 18.24 -16.20 8.94
#